data_AF-A0A938TKA1-F1
#
_entry.id   AF-A0A938TKA1-F1
#
_cell.length_a   1.000
_cell.length_b   1.000
_cell.length_c   1.000
_cell.angle_alpha   90.00
_cell.angle_beta   90.00
_cell.angle_gamma   90.00
#
_symmetry.space_group_name_H-M   'P 1'
#
loop_
_entity.id
_entity.type
_entity.pdbx_description
1 polymer ?
#
loop_
_entity_poly.entity_id
_entity_poly.type
_entity_poly.pdbx_seq_one_letter_code
_entity_poly.pdbx_strand_id
1 'polypeptide(L)'
;MTPEVVVYRYLEAVQREPVDVAALTRIICADADFFGIWLNVLRLPADPDLLRQSLSELPAEVLRTLAKAHTQGMVFELSAVHLSIERWESALQGAFLAEALAREVEARTAVPAKSDAAFRASPMRIRSLILLATSGVSLVHDSRLQELIKFRGTEEAALADADPVHQILAVIDRSEEPEESARLAVQLLHVLPERLAELVRAAEEACQRMMKVIGIDTELESTWSERIAQDERVATLSKLFEQMPEAAGDLNLYVRHQLASRLLFRSQPGLLLRREDDAYYLESSADVRVLADSQQSVIARACREGTPASFANHDGASIADRLVLRRLHVEEAIVFPLSAVSAEDQPCVGALVFPLDDDPEPEYLIRAYARLLARVVGESRKQTILSRVAPA
;
A
#
# COMPACT_ATOMS: atom_id res chain seq x y z
N MET A 1 -10.64 12.69 -1.56
CA MET A 1 -11.38 11.51 -2.06
C MET A 1 -10.38 10.42 -2.39
N THR A 2 -10.50 9.19 -1.85
CA THR A 2 -9.49 8.13 -2.04
C THR A 2 -10.07 6.81 -2.57
N PRO A 3 -9.68 6.34 -3.77
CA PRO A 3 -10.08 5.03 -4.28
C PRO A 3 -9.48 3.87 -3.46
N GLU A 4 -10.20 2.75 -3.35
CA GLU A 4 -9.76 1.57 -2.60
C GLU A 4 -8.41 1.01 -3.09
N VAL A 5 -8.17 1.03 -4.40
CA VAL A 5 -6.89 0.59 -4.98
C VAL A 5 -5.72 1.44 -4.48
N VAL A 6 -5.93 2.75 -4.26
CA VAL A 6 -4.92 3.65 -3.69
C VAL A 6 -4.65 3.28 -2.23
N VAL A 7 -5.72 3.04 -1.44
CA VAL A 7 -5.60 2.58 -0.04
C VAL A 7 -4.82 1.27 0.04
N TYR A 8 -5.12 0.31 -0.84
CA TYR A 8 -4.43 -0.97 -0.89
C TYR A 8 -2.94 -0.79 -1.21
N ARG A 9 -2.60 -0.01 -2.24
CA ARG A 9 -1.20 0.27 -2.61
C ARG A 9 -0.45 1.01 -1.51
N TYR A 10 -1.12 1.93 -0.83
CA TYR A 10 -0.57 2.63 0.32
C TYR A 10 -0.24 1.65 1.46
N LEU A 11 -1.17 0.76 1.83
CA LEU A 11 -0.95 -0.26 2.84
C LEU A 11 0.19 -1.23 2.45
N GLU A 12 0.23 -1.65 1.19
CA GLU A 12 1.28 -2.51 0.66
C GLU A 12 2.67 -1.85 0.81
N ALA A 13 2.79 -0.58 0.43
CA ALA A 13 4.04 0.17 0.53
C ALA A 13 4.52 0.32 1.98
N VAL A 14 3.61 0.55 2.91
CA VAL A 14 3.89 0.69 4.35
C VAL A 14 4.34 -0.63 4.98
N GLN A 15 3.81 -1.76 4.50
CA GLN A 15 4.13 -3.08 5.02
C GLN A 15 5.46 -3.66 4.52
N ARG A 16 6.15 -3.01 3.57
CA ARG A 16 7.46 -3.47 3.08
C ARG A 16 8.53 -3.38 4.17
N GLU A 17 9.51 -4.30 4.09
CA GLU A 17 10.66 -4.36 4.99
C GLU A 17 11.96 -4.38 4.17
N PRO A 18 12.75 -3.29 4.16
CA PRO A 18 12.48 -1.97 4.76
C PRO A 18 11.36 -1.19 4.03
N VAL A 19 10.79 -0.17 4.69
CA VAL A 19 9.79 0.71 4.06
C VAL A 19 10.50 1.61 3.04
N ASP A 20 10.08 1.56 1.78
CA ASP A 20 10.54 2.49 0.75
C ASP A 20 9.78 3.82 0.88
N VAL A 21 10.37 4.76 1.62
CA VAL A 21 9.81 6.09 1.88
C VAL A 21 9.57 6.88 0.59
N ALA A 22 10.41 6.70 -0.43
CA ALA A 22 10.26 7.41 -1.69
C ALA A 22 9.04 6.88 -2.46
N ALA A 23 8.86 5.56 -2.52
CA ALA A 23 7.65 4.96 -3.09
C ALA A 23 6.39 5.35 -2.31
N LEU A 24 6.44 5.30 -0.98
CA LEU A 24 5.33 5.69 -0.11
C LEU A 24 4.93 7.15 -0.32
N THR A 25 5.90 8.07 -0.40
CA THR A 25 5.63 9.50 -0.61
C THR A 25 4.93 9.74 -1.95
N ARG A 26 5.30 9.01 -3.02
CA ARG A 26 4.62 9.15 -4.32
C ARG A 26 3.15 8.77 -4.23
N ILE A 27 2.83 7.70 -3.51
CA ILE A 27 1.44 7.27 -3.28
C ILE A 27 0.70 8.34 -2.48
N ILE A 28 1.29 8.83 -1.39
CA ILE A 28 0.70 9.88 -0.55
C ILE A 28 0.43 11.14 -1.39
N CYS A 29 1.41 11.63 -2.15
CA CYS A 29 1.26 12.86 -2.93
C CYS A 29 0.36 12.72 -4.17
N ALA A 30 -0.02 11.51 -4.57
CA ALA A 30 -0.98 11.29 -5.64
C ALA A 30 -2.44 11.37 -5.16
N ASP A 31 -2.66 11.39 -3.84
CA ASP A 31 -3.99 11.41 -3.24
C ASP A 31 -4.14 12.56 -2.24
N ALA A 32 -5.15 13.40 -2.44
CA ALA A 32 -5.32 14.60 -1.63
C ALA A 32 -5.62 14.30 -0.16
N ASP A 33 -6.35 13.21 0.15
CA ASP A 33 -6.70 12.90 1.54
C ASP A 33 -5.48 12.38 2.28
N PHE A 34 -4.78 11.39 1.71
CA PHE A 34 -3.54 10.89 2.30
C PHE A 34 -2.53 12.02 2.47
N PHE A 35 -2.36 12.86 1.44
CA PHE A 35 -1.44 13.98 1.53
C PHE A 35 -1.85 14.96 2.63
N GLY A 36 -3.12 15.37 2.65
CA GLY A 36 -3.68 16.27 3.66
C GLY A 36 -3.51 15.75 5.09
N ILE A 37 -3.82 14.47 5.32
CA ILE A 37 -3.70 13.84 6.64
C ILE A 37 -2.25 13.88 7.11
N TRP A 38 -1.29 13.47 6.26
CA TRP A 38 0.12 13.46 6.62
C TRP A 38 0.66 14.87 6.89
N LEU A 39 0.28 15.86 6.06
CA LEU A 39 0.67 17.25 6.27
C LEU A 39 0.08 17.83 7.56
N ASN A 40 -1.15 17.48 7.94
CA ASN A 40 -1.76 17.89 9.21
C ASN A 40 -1.07 17.26 10.43
N VAL A 41 -0.82 15.95 10.38
CA VAL A 41 -0.18 15.22 11.48
C VAL A 41 1.23 15.72 11.73
N LEU A 42 1.98 15.99 10.66
CA LEU A 42 3.36 16.48 10.74
C LEU A 42 3.45 18.02 10.79
N ARG A 43 2.32 18.73 10.70
CA ARG A 43 2.24 20.21 10.63
C ARG A 43 3.14 20.81 9.55
N LEU A 44 3.14 20.20 8.37
CA LEU A 44 3.95 20.60 7.22
C LEU A 44 3.11 21.41 6.23
N PRO A 45 3.68 22.42 5.55
CA PRO A 45 3.03 23.05 4.41
C PRO A 45 2.88 22.04 3.26
N ALA A 46 2.07 22.36 2.25
CA ALA A 46 1.82 21.54 1.05
C ALA A 46 3.07 21.37 0.17
N ASP A 47 4.06 20.63 0.65
CA ASP A 47 5.38 20.46 0.07
C ASP A 47 5.81 18.97 0.11
N PRO A 48 5.88 18.29 -1.05
CA PRO A 48 6.27 16.88 -1.12
C PRO A 48 7.70 16.57 -0.63
N ASP A 49 8.64 17.51 -0.78
CA ASP A 49 10.03 17.27 -0.40
C ASP A 49 10.17 17.31 1.12
N LEU A 50 9.51 18.29 1.77
CA LEU A 50 9.44 18.34 3.23
C LEU A 50 8.72 17.12 3.80
N LEU A 51 7.62 16.69 3.17
CA LEU A 51 6.94 15.45 3.57
C LEU A 51 7.89 14.25 3.48
N ARG A 52 8.57 14.06 2.33
CA ARG A 52 9.50 12.94 2.14
C ARG A 52 10.59 12.94 3.22
N GLN A 53 11.17 14.11 3.49
CA GLN A 53 12.19 14.27 4.51
C GLN A 53 11.64 13.86 5.89
N SER A 54 10.52 14.42 6.31
CA SER A 54 9.93 14.11 7.62
C SER A 54 9.54 12.63 7.74
N LEU A 55 9.01 12.00 6.69
CA LEU A 55 8.72 10.56 6.70
C LEU A 55 10.00 9.71 6.85
N SER A 56 11.12 10.16 6.28
CA SER A 56 12.40 9.44 6.39
C SER A 56 13.04 9.54 7.77
N GLU A 57 12.66 10.56 8.56
CA GLU A 57 13.13 10.76 9.92
C GLU A 57 12.30 9.97 10.95
N LEU A 58 11.13 9.44 10.57
CA LEU A 58 10.29 8.64 11.46
C LEU A 58 10.84 7.21 11.63
N PRO A 59 10.84 6.66 12.86
CA PRO A 59 11.07 5.24 13.07
C PRO A 59 10.06 4.40 12.27
N ALA A 60 10.51 3.31 11.64
CA ALA A 60 9.67 2.49 10.77
C ALA A 60 8.39 1.98 11.48
N GLU A 61 8.46 1.65 12.76
CA GLU A 61 7.30 1.22 13.55
C GLU A 61 6.28 2.34 13.79
N VAL A 62 6.76 3.58 14.02
CA VAL A 62 5.92 4.76 14.17
C VAL A 62 5.24 5.07 12.84
N LEU A 63 6.00 5.08 11.75
CA LEU A 63 5.48 5.28 10.39
C LEU A 63 4.38 4.27 10.06
N ARG A 64 4.61 2.97 10.33
CA ARG A 64 3.60 1.91 10.11
C ARG A 64 2.37 2.07 10.97
N THR A 65 2.55 2.43 12.24
CA THR A 65 1.44 2.63 13.19
C THR A 65 0.56 3.80 12.75
N LEU A 66 1.16 4.96 12.45
CA LEU A 66 0.44 6.14 11.95
C LEU A 66 -0.26 5.85 10.63
N ALA A 67 0.44 5.20 9.71
CA ALA A 67 -0.13 4.84 8.42
C ALA A 67 -1.37 3.95 8.53
N LYS A 68 -1.33 2.92 9.39
CA LYS A 68 -2.48 2.05 9.66
C LYS A 68 -3.63 2.81 10.34
N ALA A 69 -3.33 3.72 11.25
CA ALA A 69 -4.35 4.54 11.92
C ALA A 69 -5.08 5.44 10.90
N HIS A 70 -4.36 6.04 9.94
CA HIS A 70 -4.96 6.85 8.89
C HIS A 70 -5.92 6.03 8.01
N THR A 71 -5.49 4.84 7.59
CA THR A 71 -6.33 3.99 6.73
C THR A 71 -7.58 3.51 7.44
N GLN A 72 -7.51 3.19 8.74
CA GLN A 72 -8.69 2.82 9.51
C GLN A 72 -9.72 3.95 9.52
N GLY A 73 -9.30 5.19 9.77
CA GLY A 73 -10.19 6.35 9.71
C GLY A 73 -10.88 6.48 8.34
N MET A 74 -10.14 6.26 7.26
CA MET A 74 -10.64 6.36 5.89
C MET A 74 -11.58 5.21 5.51
N VAL A 75 -11.28 3.96 5.90
CA VAL A 75 -12.11 2.79 5.58
C VAL A 75 -13.50 2.88 6.21
N PHE A 76 -13.62 3.44 7.42
CA PHE A 76 -14.93 3.69 8.01
C PHE A 76 -15.73 4.75 7.25
N GLU A 77 -15.08 5.76 6.67
CA GLU A 77 -15.71 6.80 5.84
C GLU A 77 -16.04 6.31 4.41
N LEU A 78 -15.26 5.38 3.86
CA LEU A 78 -15.49 4.78 2.53
C LEU A 78 -16.81 4.01 2.43
N SER A 79 -17.33 3.51 3.55
CA SER A 79 -18.64 2.86 3.62
C SER A 79 -19.82 3.80 3.32
N ALA A 80 -19.60 5.13 3.33
CA ALA A 80 -20.63 6.14 3.11
C ALA A 80 -20.67 6.71 1.67
N VAL A 81 -19.57 6.68 0.91
CA VAL A 81 -19.56 7.12 -0.50
C VAL A 81 -18.44 6.38 -1.25
N HIS A 82 -18.79 5.35 -2.04
CA HIS A 82 -17.86 4.80 -3.04
C HIS A 82 -17.59 5.89 -4.09
N LEU A 83 -16.46 6.58 -3.98
CA LEU A 83 -16.05 7.60 -4.94
C LEU A 83 -15.23 6.95 -6.05
N SER A 84 -15.60 7.22 -7.30
CA SER A 84 -15.03 6.56 -8.48
C SER A 84 -13.55 6.92 -8.69
N ILE A 85 -12.77 5.95 -9.16
CA ILE A 85 -11.38 6.14 -9.60
C ILE A 85 -11.25 7.28 -10.61
N GLU A 86 -12.28 7.48 -11.44
CA GLU A 86 -12.37 8.57 -12.43
C GLU A 86 -12.31 9.96 -11.80
N ARG A 87 -12.97 10.18 -10.66
CA ARG A 87 -12.94 11.48 -9.96
C ARG A 87 -11.57 11.77 -9.35
N TRP A 88 -10.97 10.73 -8.77
CA TRP A 88 -9.61 10.83 -8.24
C TRP A 88 -8.59 11.10 -9.36
N GLU A 89 -8.73 10.39 -10.49
CA GLU A 89 -7.88 10.58 -11.67
C GLU A 89 -8.04 12.00 -12.23
N SER A 90 -9.26 12.49 -12.40
CA SER A 90 -9.53 13.85 -12.87
C SER A 90 -8.86 14.91 -11.98
N ALA A 91 -8.95 14.75 -10.65
CA ALA A 91 -8.27 15.66 -9.71
C ALA A 91 -6.74 15.60 -9.84
N LEU A 92 -6.17 14.40 -10.01
CA LEU A 92 -4.74 14.21 -10.21
C LEU A 92 -4.27 14.78 -11.56
N GLN A 93 -5.03 14.59 -12.63
CA GLN A 93 -4.78 15.18 -13.95
C GLN A 93 -4.79 16.72 -13.89
N GLY A 94 -5.79 17.31 -13.24
CA GLY A 94 -5.87 18.76 -13.02
C GLY A 94 -4.66 19.31 -12.25
N ALA A 95 -4.18 18.57 -11.25
CA ALA A 95 -2.96 18.92 -10.53
C ALA A 95 -1.71 18.86 -11.44
N PHE A 96 -1.58 17.84 -12.30
CA PHE A 96 -0.48 17.77 -13.27
C PHE A 96 -0.55 18.88 -14.33
N LEU A 97 -1.76 19.28 -14.74
CA LEU A 97 -1.94 20.44 -15.62
C LEU A 97 -1.50 21.72 -14.92
N ALA A 98 -1.77 21.87 -13.62
CA ALA A 98 -1.27 23.00 -12.85
C ALA A 98 0.27 23.05 -12.80
N GLU A 99 0.94 21.90 -12.65
CA GLU A 99 2.41 21.80 -12.74
C GLU A 99 2.92 22.27 -14.10
N ALA A 100 2.24 21.84 -15.18
CA ALA A 100 2.61 22.16 -16.54
C ALA A 100 2.42 23.67 -16.84
N LEU A 101 1.30 24.24 -16.40
CA LEU A 101 1.02 25.68 -16.50
C LEU A 101 2.02 26.50 -15.67
N ALA A 102 2.35 26.07 -14.46
CA ALA A 102 3.36 26.74 -13.63
C ALA A 102 4.72 26.82 -14.33
N ARG A 103 5.17 25.71 -14.94
CA ARG A 103 6.41 25.70 -15.75
C ARG A 103 6.34 26.62 -16.95
N GLU A 104 5.20 26.67 -17.63
CA GLU A 104 4.99 27.53 -18.79
C GLU A 104 5.05 29.01 -18.41
N VAL A 105 4.41 29.40 -17.30
CA VAL A 105 4.43 30.78 -16.77
C VAL A 105 5.85 31.15 -16.30
N GLU A 106 6.53 30.26 -15.58
CA GLU A 106 7.91 30.48 -15.10
C GLU A 106 8.90 30.66 -16.27
N ALA A 107 8.78 29.84 -17.34
CA ALA A 107 9.65 29.94 -18.51
C ALA A 107 9.51 31.27 -19.26
N ARG A 108 8.32 31.89 -19.24
CA ARG A 108 8.03 33.16 -19.92
C ARG A 108 8.43 34.38 -19.10
N THR A 109 8.42 34.26 -17.77
CA THR A 109 8.65 35.36 -16.83
C THR A 109 10.13 35.53 -16.48
N ALA A 110 11.06 35.22 -17.40
CA ALA A 110 12.52 35.26 -17.21
C ALA A 110 13.05 36.60 -16.65
N VAL A 111 12.89 36.80 -15.34
CA VAL A 111 13.41 37.93 -14.56
C VAL A 111 14.55 37.37 -13.70
N PRO A 112 15.74 38.00 -13.73
CA PRO A 112 16.91 37.49 -13.01
C PRO A 112 16.73 37.62 -11.50
N ALA A 113 16.47 36.50 -10.84
CA ALA A 113 16.85 36.07 -9.48
C ALA A 113 16.80 37.04 -8.27
N LYS A 114 16.33 38.28 -8.39
CA LYS A 114 16.31 39.28 -7.31
C LYS A 114 14.91 39.90 -7.21
N SER A 115 14.30 39.76 -6.04
CA SER A 115 12.97 40.24 -5.62
C SER A 115 11.75 39.47 -6.16
N ASP A 116 11.49 38.28 -5.60
CA ASP A 116 10.40 38.11 -4.63
C ASP A 116 10.27 36.62 -4.28
N ALA A 117 10.26 36.32 -2.98
CA ALA A 117 10.23 34.94 -2.49
C ALA A 117 8.86 34.27 -2.65
N ALA A 118 7.81 35.03 -3.00
CA ALA A 118 6.44 34.54 -3.10
C ALA A 118 6.18 33.68 -4.35
N PHE A 119 6.89 33.91 -5.45
CA PHE A 119 6.72 33.17 -6.72
C PHE A 119 7.60 31.91 -6.84
N ARG A 120 8.46 31.61 -5.86
CA ARG A 120 9.38 30.45 -5.91
C ARG A 120 8.80 29.17 -5.29
N ALA A 121 7.50 28.92 -5.43
CA ALA A 121 7.02 27.57 -5.22
C ALA A 121 7.47 26.74 -6.44
N SER A 122 8.22 25.65 -6.21
CA SER A 122 8.56 24.75 -7.31
C SER A 122 7.26 24.32 -8.03
N PRO A 123 7.25 24.07 -9.35
CA PRO A 123 6.05 23.62 -10.05
C PRO A 123 5.39 22.40 -9.38
N MET A 124 6.20 21.52 -8.78
CA MET A 124 5.72 20.39 -7.97
C MET A 124 4.95 20.82 -6.72
N ARG A 125 5.37 21.89 -6.04
CA ARG A 125 4.63 22.46 -4.91
C ARG A 125 3.31 23.10 -5.35
N ILE A 126 3.27 23.71 -6.53
CA ILE A 126 2.03 24.22 -7.12
C ILE A 126 1.05 23.07 -7.42
N ARG A 127 1.52 21.98 -8.02
CA ARG A 127 0.72 20.74 -8.19
C ARG A 127 0.06 20.33 -6.86
N SER A 128 0.86 20.25 -5.81
CA SER A 128 0.44 19.85 -4.48
C SER A 128 -0.60 20.78 -3.86
N LEU A 129 -0.40 22.10 -3.94
CA LEU A 129 -1.36 23.09 -3.47
C LEU A 129 -2.70 22.98 -4.21
N ILE A 130 -2.65 22.85 -5.54
CA ILE A 130 -3.85 22.77 -6.37
C ILE A 130 -4.59 21.45 -6.12
N LEU A 131 -3.89 20.31 -6.03
CA LEU A 131 -4.51 19.02 -5.68
C LEU A 131 -5.31 19.09 -4.38
N LEU A 132 -4.73 19.70 -3.33
CA LEU A 132 -5.40 19.87 -2.04
C LEU A 132 -6.58 20.86 -2.13
N ALA A 133 -6.40 21.99 -2.82
CA ALA A 133 -7.42 23.03 -2.93
C ALA A 133 -8.65 22.57 -3.72
N THR A 134 -8.46 21.91 -4.87
CA THR A 134 -9.56 21.40 -5.70
C THR A 134 -10.32 20.27 -4.99
N SER A 135 -9.60 19.47 -4.20
CA SER A 135 -10.15 18.39 -3.38
C SER A 135 -10.79 18.86 -2.07
N GLY A 136 -10.74 20.17 -1.75
CA GLY A 136 -11.35 20.74 -0.55
C GLY A 136 -10.61 20.41 0.76
N VAL A 137 -9.36 19.97 0.68
CA VAL A 137 -8.54 19.63 1.85
C VAL A 137 -7.99 20.90 2.47
N SER A 138 -8.22 21.08 3.77
CA SER A 138 -7.82 22.27 4.52
C SER A 138 -6.67 21.95 5.48
N LEU A 139 -5.61 22.77 5.42
CA LEU A 139 -4.47 22.74 6.35
C LEU A 139 -4.43 24.04 7.13
N VAL A 140 -4.78 24.01 8.42
CA VAL A 140 -4.92 25.23 9.25
C VAL A 140 -3.60 26.00 9.38
N HIS A 141 -2.47 25.29 9.34
CA HIS A 141 -1.13 25.84 9.44
C HIS A 141 -0.53 26.30 8.09
N ASP A 142 -1.17 25.99 6.96
CA ASP A 142 -0.71 26.44 5.64
C ASP A 142 -1.54 27.63 5.16
N SER A 143 -1.07 28.84 5.46
CA SER A 143 -1.74 30.09 5.07
C SER A 143 -1.93 30.22 3.56
N ARG A 144 -1.03 29.63 2.76
CA ARG A 144 -1.09 29.73 1.30
C ARG A 144 -2.20 28.86 0.74
N LEU A 145 -2.36 27.65 1.27
CA LEU A 145 -3.49 26.79 0.91
C LEU A 145 -4.83 27.41 1.35
N GLN A 146 -4.90 27.98 2.56
CA GLN A 146 -6.10 28.69 3.03
C GLN A 146 -6.48 29.85 2.12
N GLU A 147 -5.49 30.62 1.67
CA GLU A 147 -5.68 31.72 0.73
C GLU A 147 -6.28 31.22 -0.59
N LEU A 148 -5.69 30.16 -1.17
CA LEU A 148 -6.17 29.57 -2.42
C LEU A 148 -7.61 29.06 -2.31
N ILE A 149 -7.94 28.34 -1.24
CA ILE A 149 -9.30 27.84 -0.99
C ILE A 149 -10.28 29.01 -0.82
N LYS A 150 -9.88 30.05 -0.09
CA LYS A 150 -10.74 31.22 0.16
C LYS A 150 -11.07 32.00 -1.11
N PHE A 151 -10.13 32.12 -2.05
CA PHE A 151 -10.32 32.84 -3.30
C PHE A 151 -10.72 31.94 -4.47
N ARG A 152 -11.00 30.66 -4.22
CA ARG A 152 -11.55 29.75 -5.22
C ARG A 152 -12.89 30.27 -5.73
N GLY A 153 -13.09 30.26 -7.06
CA GLY A 153 -14.30 30.78 -7.70
C GLY A 153 -14.41 32.31 -7.73
N THR A 154 -13.33 33.04 -7.45
CA THR A 154 -13.29 34.51 -7.63
C THR A 154 -13.47 34.88 -9.10
N GLU A 155 -14.14 36.02 -9.35
CA GLU A 155 -14.33 36.54 -10.71
C GLU A 155 -13.00 36.84 -11.40
N GLU A 156 -12.97 36.60 -12.71
CA GLU A 156 -11.77 36.73 -13.56
C GLU A 156 -11.13 38.11 -13.48
N ALA A 157 -11.95 39.15 -13.47
CA ALA A 157 -11.49 40.53 -13.39
C ALA A 157 -10.67 40.80 -12.12
N ALA A 158 -10.99 40.13 -11.01
CA ALA A 158 -10.28 40.25 -9.75
C ALA A 158 -9.03 39.35 -9.67
N LEU A 159 -8.87 38.39 -10.59
CA LEU A 159 -7.71 37.49 -10.68
C LEU A 159 -6.62 38.00 -11.62
N ALA A 160 -6.90 39.00 -12.46
CA ALA A 160 -5.96 39.52 -13.46
C ALA A 160 -4.62 39.97 -12.86
N ASP A 161 -4.66 40.58 -11.67
CA ASP A 161 -3.46 41.06 -10.94
C ASP A 161 -3.05 40.12 -9.78
N ALA A 162 -3.71 38.97 -9.64
CA ALA A 162 -3.41 38.01 -8.58
C ALA A 162 -2.11 37.24 -8.86
N ASP A 163 -1.56 36.63 -7.82
CA ASP A 163 -0.43 35.71 -7.99
C ASP A 163 -0.79 34.56 -8.95
N PRO A 164 0.12 34.15 -9.87
CA PRO A 164 -0.24 33.19 -10.91
C PRO A 164 -0.74 31.83 -10.41
N VAL A 165 -0.49 31.43 -9.16
CA VAL A 165 -1.08 30.21 -8.61
C VAL A 165 -2.62 30.31 -8.50
N HIS A 166 -3.17 31.49 -8.19
CA HIS A 166 -4.63 31.71 -8.19
C HIS A 166 -5.21 31.69 -9.60
N GLN A 167 -4.48 32.26 -10.56
CA GLN A 167 -4.86 32.25 -11.98
C GLN A 167 -4.84 30.82 -12.54
N ILE A 168 -3.83 30.02 -12.18
CA ILE A 168 -3.76 28.59 -12.52
C ILE A 168 -4.95 27.85 -11.91
N LEU A 169 -5.26 28.06 -10.63
CA LEU A 169 -6.42 27.42 -9.98
C LEU A 169 -7.73 27.70 -10.74
N ALA A 170 -7.95 28.94 -11.20
CA ALA A 170 -9.13 29.29 -11.97
C ALA A 170 -9.22 28.55 -13.32
N VAL A 171 -8.09 28.36 -14.01
CA VAL A 171 -8.03 27.56 -15.25
C VAL A 171 -8.34 26.08 -14.98
N ILE A 172 -7.82 25.53 -13.88
CA ILE A 172 -8.05 24.13 -13.48
C ILE A 172 -9.50 23.90 -13.04
N ASP A 173 -10.11 24.83 -12.29
CA ASP A 173 -11.51 24.74 -11.86
C ASP A 173 -12.53 24.72 -13.02
N ARG A 174 -12.07 24.99 -14.24
CA ARG A 174 -12.87 24.92 -15.49
C ARG A 174 -12.36 23.87 -16.46
N SER A 175 -11.49 22.95 -16.05
CA SER A 175 -10.92 21.94 -16.95
C SER A 175 -11.96 21.00 -17.58
N GLU A 176 -13.13 20.83 -16.95
CA GLU A 176 -14.27 20.08 -17.50
C GLU A 176 -15.01 20.84 -18.61
N GLU A 177 -14.73 22.13 -18.80
CA GLU A 177 -15.31 23.03 -19.80
C GLU A 177 -14.20 23.56 -20.72
N PRO A 178 -13.80 22.81 -21.78
CA PRO A 178 -12.57 23.09 -22.53
C PRO A 178 -12.51 24.50 -23.13
N GLU A 179 -13.64 25.03 -23.59
CA GLU A 179 -13.74 26.38 -24.15
C GLU A 179 -13.51 27.47 -23.08
N GLU A 180 -14.06 27.27 -21.87
CA GLU A 180 -13.88 28.21 -20.76
C GLU A 180 -12.46 28.15 -20.20
N SER A 181 -11.92 26.94 -19.99
CA SER A 181 -10.53 26.75 -19.56
C SER A 181 -9.55 27.40 -20.52
N ALA A 182 -9.74 27.21 -21.84
CA ALA A 182 -8.90 27.84 -22.87
C ALA A 182 -9.00 29.36 -22.85
N ARG A 183 -10.20 29.92 -22.71
CA ARG A 183 -10.39 31.36 -22.61
C ARG A 183 -9.69 31.94 -21.37
N LEU A 184 -9.83 31.31 -20.22
CA LEU A 184 -9.17 31.71 -18.97
C LEU A 184 -7.65 31.63 -19.07
N ALA A 185 -7.11 30.57 -19.68
CA ALA A 185 -5.68 30.41 -19.87
C ALA A 185 -5.09 31.51 -20.75
N VAL A 186 -5.82 31.94 -21.80
CA VAL A 186 -5.43 33.08 -22.64
C VAL A 186 -5.48 34.39 -21.86
N GLN A 187 -6.56 34.62 -21.12
CA GLN A 187 -6.80 35.90 -20.44
C GLN A 187 -5.91 36.11 -19.22
N LEU A 188 -5.74 35.08 -18.38
CA LEU A 188 -5.04 35.19 -17.10
C LEU A 188 -3.57 34.78 -17.20
N LEU A 189 -3.25 33.75 -17.99
CA LEU A 189 -1.90 33.18 -18.07
C LEU A 189 -1.19 33.47 -19.40
N HIS A 190 -1.88 34.13 -20.34
CA HIS A 190 -1.40 34.38 -21.71
C HIS A 190 -1.04 33.10 -22.49
N VAL A 191 -1.58 31.94 -22.10
CA VAL A 191 -1.32 30.65 -22.77
C VAL A 191 -2.30 30.48 -23.92
N LEU A 192 -1.78 30.30 -25.14
CA LEU A 192 -2.59 30.10 -26.34
C LEU A 192 -3.35 28.76 -26.27
N PRO A 193 -4.53 28.64 -26.91
CA PRO A 193 -5.34 27.43 -26.87
C PRO A 193 -4.60 26.17 -27.35
N GLU A 194 -3.81 26.27 -28.42
CA GLU A 194 -3.03 25.14 -28.94
C GLU A 194 -1.97 24.68 -27.94
N ARG A 195 -1.34 25.65 -27.27
CA ARG A 195 -0.36 25.36 -26.22
C ARG A 195 -1.01 24.74 -25.00
N LEU A 196 -2.20 25.22 -24.61
CA LEU A 196 -2.96 24.61 -23.52
C LEU A 196 -3.31 23.15 -23.85
N ALA A 197 -3.76 22.86 -25.06
CA ALA A 197 -4.06 21.49 -25.48
C ALA A 197 -2.82 20.57 -25.40
N GLU A 198 -1.63 21.07 -25.76
CA GLU A 198 -0.38 20.32 -25.56
C GLU A 198 -0.07 20.04 -24.09
N LEU A 199 -0.30 21.03 -23.20
CA LEU A 199 -0.07 20.89 -21.76
C LEU A 199 -1.08 19.94 -21.12
N VAL A 200 -2.35 19.96 -21.55
CA VAL A 200 -3.39 19.01 -21.13
C VAL A 200 -2.96 17.58 -21.47
N ARG A 201 -2.58 17.31 -22.72
CA ARG A 201 -2.08 15.99 -23.12
C ARG A 201 -0.84 15.57 -22.32
N ALA A 202 0.10 16.50 -22.09
CA ALA A 202 1.29 16.20 -21.29
C ALA A 202 0.95 15.88 -19.82
N ALA A 203 -0.08 16.52 -19.26
CA ALA A 203 -0.59 16.27 -17.92
C ALA A 203 -1.30 14.91 -17.83
N GLU A 204 -2.12 14.55 -18.81
CA GLU A 204 -2.73 13.22 -18.93
C GLU A 204 -1.65 12.13 -18.95
N GLU A 205 -0.64 12.27 -19.82
CA GLU A 205 0.48 11.33 -19.87
C GLU A 205 1.26 11.26 -18.55
N ALA A 206 1.44 12.39 -17.86
CA ALA A 206 2.10 12.43 -16.55
C ALA A 206 1.28 11.72 -15.46
N CYS A 207 -0.04 11.91 -15.47
CA CYS A 207 -0.97 11.22 -14.59
C CYS A 207 -0.93 9.71 -14.81
N GLN A 208 -1.01 9.27 -16.07
CA GLN A 208 -0.91 7.85 -16.43
C GLN A 208 0.44 7.23 -16.03
N ARG A 209 1.54 7.97 -16.21
CA ARG A 209 2.86 7.54 -15.70
C ARG A 209 2.86 7.42 -14.18
N MET A 210 2.26 8.36 -13.46
CA MET A 210 2.17 8.31 -12.00
C MET A 210 1.37 7.09 -11.54
N MET A 211 0.17 6.86 -12.11
CA MET A 211 -0.68 5.70 -11.83
C MET A 211 0.07 4.39 -12.03
N LYS A 212 0.80 4.26 -13.14
CA LYS A 212 1.66 3.10 -13.40
C LYS A 212 2.78 2.94 -12.36
N VAL A 213 3.42 4.03 -11.96
CA VAL A 213 4.50 4.02 -10.95
C VAL A 213 3.99 3.59 -9.57
N ILE A 214 2.78 3.99 -9.19
CA ILE A 214 2.16 3.58 -7.92
C ILE A 214 1.43 2.24 -8.01
N GLY A 215 1.39 1.62 -9.20
CA GLY A 215 0.82 0.30 -9.43
C GLY A 215 -0.71 0.28 -9.47
N ILE A 216 -1.35 1.39 -9.80
CA ILE A 216 -2.80 1.41 -10.05
C ILE A 216 -3.03 0.92 -11.47
N ASP A 217 -3.80 -0.15 -11.58
CA ASP A 217 -4.29 -0.69 -12.83
C ASP A 217 -5.82 -0.64 -12.79
N THR A 218 -6.38 0.16 -13.71
CA THR A 218 -7.83 0.37 -13.84
C THR A 218 -8.55 -0.85 -14.40
N GLU A 219 -7.82 -1.84 -14.95
CA GLU A 219 -8.37 -3.06 -15.55
C GLU A 219 -8.53 -4.21 -14.54
N LEU A 220 -8.02 -4.08 -13.31
CA LEU A 220 -8.13 -5.11 -12.27
C LEU A 220 -9.53 -5.13 -11.63
N GLU A 221 -10.18 -6.29 -11.65
CA GLU A 221 -11.50 -6.53 -11.03
C GLU A 221 -11.55 -6.09 -9.55
N SER A 222 -12.68 -5.48 -9.19
CA SER A 222 -12.96 -4.67 -8.00
C SER A 222 -13.05 -5.44 -6.67
N THR A 223 -11.99 -6.15 -6.28
CA THR A 223 -11.91 -6.88 -5.00
C THR A 223 -11.08 -6.15 -3.93
N TRP A 224 -10.80 -4.86 -4.10
CA TRP A 224 -9.90 -4.11 -3.23
C TRP A 224 -10.42 -3.98 -1.79
N SER A 225 -11.70 -3.64 -1.61
CA SER A 225 -12.37 -3.66 -0.30
C SER A 225 -12.23 -5.00 0.42
N GLU A 226 -12.45 -6.12 -0.28
CA GLU A 226 -12.31 -7.45 0.29
C GLU A 226 -10.86 -7.73 0.69
N ARG A 227 -9.89 -7.35 -0.15
CA ARG A 227 -8.46 -7.50 0.15
C ARG A 227 -8.06 -6.71 1.39
N ILE A 228 -8.47 -5.45 1.48
CA ILE A 228 -8.19 -4.57 2.64
C ILE A 228 -8.80 -5.17 3.91
N ALA A 229 -10.08 -5.55 3.87
CA ALA A 229 -10.76 -6.13 5.03
C ALA A 229 -10.11 -7.43 5.51
N GLN A 230 -9.64 -8.27 4.59
CA GLN A 230 -8.95 -9.52 4.93
C GLN A 230 -7.55 -9.27 5.51
N ASP A 231 -6.79 -8.32 4.97
CA ASP A 231 -5.49 -7.91 5.54
C ASP A 231 -5.68 -7.35 6.96
N GLU A 232 -6.73 -6.58 7.21
CA GLU A 232 -7.08 -6.09 8.55
C GLU A 232 -7.48 -7.21 9.51
N ARG A 233 -8.21 -8.22 9.05
CA ARG A 233 -8.53 -9.42 9.85
C ARG A 233 -7.26 -10.17 10.25
N VAL A 234 -6.34 -10.39 9.31
CA VAL A 234 -5.04 -11.02 9.60
C VAL A 234 -4.23 -10.16 10.59
N ALA A 235 -4.18 -8.84 10.38
CA ALA A 235 -3.48 -7.92 11.28
C ALA A 235 -4.09 -7.92 12.69
N THR A 236 -5.42 -8.00 12.81
CA THR A 236 -6.09 -8.07 14.12
C THR A 236 -5.74 -9.38 14.84
N LEU A 237 -5.73 -10.50 14.11
CA LEU A 237 -5.38 -11.80 14.65
C LEU A 237 -3.89 -11.93 14.98
N SER A 238 -3.01 -11.09 14.39
CA SER A 238 -1.59 -11.07 14.73
C SER A 238 -1.32 -10.85 16.23
N LYS A 239 -2.21 -10.13 16.93
CA LYS A 239 -2.15 -9.91 18.38
C LYS A 239 -2.26 -11.19 19.20
N LEU A 240 -2.91 -12.23 18.68
CA LEU A 240 -2.95 -13.56 19.31
C LEU A 240 -1.55 -14.18 19.40
N PHE A 241 -0.61 -13.72 18.57
CA PHE A 241 0.75 -14.23 18.52
C PHE A 241 1.76 -13.35 19.29
N GLU A 242 1.45 -12.07 19.54
CA GLU A 242 2.34 -11.09 20.20
C GLU A 242 2.37 -11.19 21.74
N GLN A 243 1.28 -11.65 22.39
CA GLN A 243 1.19 -11.76 23.85
C GLN A 243 1.82 -13.07 24.38
N MET A 244 3.13 -13.09 24.55
CA MET A 244 3.85 -14.23 25.15
C MET A 244 4.53 -13.81 26.47
N PRO A 245 3.99 -14.21 27.64
CA PRO A 245 4.80 -14.39 28.84
C PRO A 245 5.30 -15.85 28.90
N GLU A 246 6.61 -16.05 28.80
CA GLU A 246 7.30 -17.37 28.87
C GLU A 246 7.02 -18.20 30.15
N ALA A 247 6.24 -17.68 31.10
CA ALA A 247 5.99 -18.31 32.37
C ALA A 247 4.53 -18.76 32.51
N ALA A 248 4.34 -20.08 32.40
CA ALA A 248 3.21 -20.87 32.86
C ALA A 248 1.91 -20.84 32.02
N GLY A 249 1.78 -21.80 31.10
CA GLY A 249 0.48 -22.27 30.60
C GLY A 249 0.05 -21.74 29.23
N ASP A 250 0.98 -21.16 28.46
CA ASP A 250 0.72 -20.57 27.15
C ASP A 250 0.08 -21.53 26.13
N LEU A 251 -0.93 -21.03 25.42
CA LEU A 251 -1.40 -21.62 24.17
C LEU A 251 -0.22 -21.77 23.20
N ASN A 252 0.25 -22.99 22.96
CA ASN A 252 1.26 -23.30 21.94
C ASN A 252 0.81 -22.72 20.57
N LEU A 253 1.77 -22.28 19.74
CA LEU A 253 1.59 -21.79 18.37
C LEU A 253 0.53 -22.58 17.58
N TYR A 254 0.52 -23.91 17.72
CA TYR A 254 -0.50 -24.75 17.10
C TYR A 254 -1.94 -24.33 17.49
N VAL A 255 -2.24 -24.14 18.78
CA VAL A 255 -3.60 -23.78 19.24
C VAL A 255 -4.00 -22.39 18.75
N ARG A 256 -3.06 -21.43 18.78
CA ARG A 256 -3.28 -20.07 18.24
C ARG A 256 -3.56 -20.12 16.74
N HIS A 257 -2.80 -20.92 16.00
CA HIS A 257 -3.03 -21.20 14.60
C HIS A 257 -4.43 -21.79 14.38
N GLN A 258 -4.87 -22.77 15.18
CA GLN A 258 -6.22 -23.33 15.05
C GLN A 258 -7.32 -22.28 15.26
N LEU A 259 -7.16 -21.39 16.24
CA LEU A 259 -8.14 -20.33 16.52
C LEU A 259 -8.18 -19.31 15.38
N ALA A 260 -7.01 -18.80 14.97
CA ALA A 260 -6.91 -17.82 13.89
C ALA A 260 -7.42 -18.39 12.56
N SER A 261 -7.04 -19.63 12.23
CA SER A 261 -7.42 -20.24 10.97
C SER A 261 -8.93 -20.50 10.85
N ARG A 262 -9.61 -20.88 11.95
CA ARG A 262 -11.07 -21.05 11.98
C ARG A 262 -11.84 -19.74 11.80
N LEU A 263 -11.20 -18.61 12.13
CA LEU A 263 -11.79 -17.29 11.94
C LEU A 263 -11.50 -16.72 10.55
N LEU A 264 -10.42 -17.14 9.89
CA LEU A 264 -10.00 -16.62 8.59
C LEU A 264 -10.52 -17.45 7.42
N PHE A 265 -10.55 -18.77 7.57
CA PHE A 265 -10.79 -19.71 6.49
C PHE A 265 -11.99 -20.61 6.81
N ARG A 266 -12.67 -21.06 5.75
CA ARG A 266 -13.76 -22.04 5.79
C ARG A 266 -13.23 -23.42 6.14
N SER A 267 -12.10 -23.80 5.55
CA SER A 267 -11.40 -25.05 5.85
C SER A 267 -10.12 -24.77 6.65
N GLN A 268 -9.88 -25.57 7.68
CA GLN A 268 -8.72 -25.39 8.55
C GLN A 268 -7.46 -25.95 7.85
N PRO A 269 -6.48 -25.10 7.48
CA PRO A 269 -5.23 -25.57 6.89
C PRO A 269 -4.39 -26.36 7.88
N GLY A 270 -3.62 -27.31 7.36
CA GLY A 270 -2.54 -27.96 8.11
C GLY A 270 -1.33 -27.05 8.23
N LEU A 271 -0.74 -26.98 9.42
CA LEU A 271 0.52 -26.25 9.66
C LEU A 271 1.68 -27.24 9.77
N LEU A 272 2.66 -27.12 8.89
CA LEU A 272 3.93 -27.81 8.99
C LEU A 272 5.04 -26.84 9.41
N LEU A 273 5.87 -27.21 10.39
CA LEU A 273 7.01 -26.41 10.82
C LEU A 273 8.31 -27.18 10.65
N ARG A 274 9.34 -26.49 10.16
CA ARG A 274 10.70 -27.05 10.06
C ARG A 274 11.30 -27.23 11.45
N ARG A 275 12.00 -28.32 11.70
CA ARG A 275 12.72 -28.59 12.95
C ARG A 275 14.24 -28.67 12.72
N GLU A 276 15.00 -28.85 13.80
CA GLU A 276 16.49 -28.87 13.78
C GLU A 276 17.07 -30.01 12.92
N ASP A 277 16.31 -31.08 12.69
CA ASP A 277 16.68 -32.25 11.88
C ASP A 277 16.40 -32.09 10.38
N ASP A 278 16.12 -30.87 9.96
CA ASP A 278 15.84 -30.50 8.57
C ASP A 278 14.61 -31.19 7.94
N ALA A 279 13.59 -31.44 8.76
CA ALA A 279 12.29 -31.95 8.32
C ALA A 279 11.15 -31.02 8.72
N TYR A 280 10.09 -31.02 7.93
CA TYR A 280 8.82 -30.35 8.21
C TYR A 280 7.89 -31.32 8.93
N TYR A 281 7.40 -30.93 10.10
CA TYR A 281 6.49 -31.71 10.93
C TYR A 281 5.11 -31.11 10.96
N LEU A 282 4.08 -31.94 10.78
CA LEU A 282 2.70 -31.51 10.93
C LEU A 282 2.39 -31.28 12.42
N GLU A 283 2.02 -30.06 12.79
CA GLU A 283 1.84 -29.68 14.20
C GLU A 283 0.65 -30.41 14.87
N SER A 284 -0.32 -30.89 14.10
CA SER A 284 -1.42 -31.73 14.60
C SER A 284 -1.02 -33.19 14.85
N SER A 285 0.15 -33.61 14.37
CA SER A 285 0.57 -35.02 14.37
C SER A 285 2.09 -35.15 14.19
N ALA A 286 2.81 -35.31 15.30
CA ALA A 286 4.28 -35.41 15.29
C ALA A 286 4.84 -36.58 14.45
N ASP A 287 4.02 -37.58 14.15
CA ASP A 287 4.41 -38.76 13.35
C ASP A 287 4.46 -38.49 11.83
N VAL A 288 3.91 -37.36 11.37
CA VAL A 288 3.92 -36.98 9.96
C VAL A 288 5.07 -36.01 9.72
N ARG A 289 6.09 -36.49 9.00
CA ARG A 289 7.28 -35.72 8.63
C ARG A 289 7.54 -35.71 7.14
N VAL A 290 8.01 -34.59 6.62
CA VAL A 290 8.47 -34.40 5.25
C VAL A 290 9.91 -33.90 5.28
N LEU A 291 10.86 -34.68 4.73
CA LEU A 291 12.26 -34.27 4.67
C LEU A 291 12.42 -33.06 3.73
N ALA A 292 13.14 -32.01 4.17
CA ALA A 292 13.23 -30.76 3.42
C ALA A 292 14.02 -30.90 2.09
N ASP A 293 14.91 -31.89 2.00
CA ASP A 293 15.71 -32.23 0.82
C ASP A 293 15.03 -33.25 -0.12
N SER A 294 13.83 -33.72 0.23
CA SER A 294 13.10 -34.71 -0.55
C SER A 294 12.85 -34.25 -1.99
N GLN A 295 13.28 -35.07 -2.96
CA GLN A 295 13.09 -34.81 -4.39
C GLN A 295 11.70 -35.23 -4.88
N GLN A 296 11.00 -36.06 -4.12
CA GLN A 296 9.69 -36.63 -4.50
C GLN A 296 8.52 -35.87 -3.87
N SER A 297 8.75 -35.13 -2.78
CA SER A 297 7.71 -34.38 -2.07
C SER A 297 7.45 -33.04 -2.74
N VAL A 298 6.18 -32.77 -3.07
CA VAL A 298 5.71 -31.48 -3.56
C VAL A 298 5.81 -30.42 -2.46
N ILE A 299 5.53 -30.78 -1.20
CA ILE A 299 5.68 -29.89 -0.04
C ILE A 299 7.13 -29.43 0.11
N ALA A 300 8.08 -30.37 0.07
CA ALA A 300 9.50 -30.05 0.15
C ALA A 300 9.95 -29.17 -1.02
N ARG A 301 9.51 -29.49 -2.25
CA ARG A 301 9.80 -28.69 -3.43
C ARG A 301 9.24 -27.26 -3.33
N ALA A 302 7.97 -27.09 -2.98
CA ALA A 302 7.34 -25.78 -2.79
C ALA A 302 8.07 -24.93 -1.75
N CYS A 303 8.54 -25.55 -0.66
CA CYS A 303 9.33 -24.87 0.36
C CYS A 303 10.73 -24.46 -0.13
N ARG A 304 11.37 -25.25 -1.01
CA ARG A 304 12.67 -24.89 -1.61
C ARG A 304 12.54 -23.81 -2.68
N GLU A 305 11.49 -23.88 -3.49
CA GLU A 305 11.25 -22.96 -4.61
C GLU A 305 10.55 -21.66 -4.15
N GLY A 306 9.94 -21.64 -2.96
CA GLY A 306 9.19 -20.49 -2.46
C GLY A 306 7.85 -20.27 -3.19
N THR A 307 7.41 -21.23 -4.00
CA THR A 307 6.20 -21.14 -4.84
C THR A 307 5.11 -22.08 -4.34
N PRO A 308 3.83 -21.67 -4.36
CA PRO A 308 2.73 -22.59 -4.05
C PRO A 308 2.64 -23.72 -5.06
N ALA A 309 2.20 -24.90 -4.62
CA ALA A 309 2.02 -26.05 -5.50
C ALA A 309 0.85 -26.93 -5.07
N SER A 310 0.09 -27.42 -6.04
CA SER A 310 -0.99 -28.38 -5.79
C SER A 310 -0.47 -29.82 -5.82
N PHE A 311 -1.08 -30.70 -5.03
CA PHE A 311 -0.75 -32.12 -4.96
C PHE A 311 -1.96 -32.96 -4.55
N ALA A 312 -1.97 -34.22 -4.98
CA ALA A 312 -3.09 -35.14 -4.82
C ALA A 312 -2.64 -36.50 -4.30
N ASN A 313 -3.55 -37.23 -3.68
CA ASN A 313 -3.34 -38.58 -3.18
C ASN A 313 -3.50 -39.61 -4.33
N HIS A 314 -2.39 -39.96 -4.98
CA HIS A 314 -2.34 -41.03 -5.97
C HIS A 314 -1.13 -41.95 -5.73
N ASP A 315 -1.09 -43.11 -6.38
CA ASP A 315 -0.09 -44.15 -6.10
C ASP A 315 1.35 -43.77 -6.48
N GLY A 316 1.51 -42.80 -7.39
CA GLY A 316 2.80 -42.21 -7.75
C GLY A 316 3.26 -41.05 -6.86
N ALA A 317 2.44 -40.59 -5.92
CA ALA A 317 2.79 -39.47 -5.04
C ALA A 317 3.70 -39.91 -3.88
N SER A 318 4.53 -38.98 -3.39
CA SER A 318 5.36 -39.18 -2.20
C SER A 318 4.54 -39.69 -1.02
N ILE A 319 5.02 -40.74 -0.35
CA ILE A 319 4.36 -41.29 0.85
C ILE A 319 4.20 -40.21 1.92
N ALA A 320 5.18 -39.31 2.07
CA ALA A 320 5.11 -38.23 3.05
C ALA A 320 3.94 -37.27 2.76
N ASP A 321 3.75 -36.90 1.49
CA ASP A 321 2.66 -36.00 1.07
C ASP A 321 1.29 -36.68 1.25
N ARG A 322 1.21 -37.97 0.88
CA ARG A 322 0.00 -38.79 1.10
C ARG A 322 -0.34 -38.93 2.57
N LEU A 323 0.65 -39.04 3.47
CA LEU A 323 0.42 -39.07 4.91
C LEU A 323 -0.11 -37.74 5.44
N VAL A 324 0.36 -36.60 4.91
CA VAL A 324 -0.20 -35.28 5.21
C VAL A 324 -1.67 -35.21 4.78
N LEU A 325 -1.97 -35.55 3.52
CA LEU A 325 -3.35 -35.55 2.98
C LEU A 325 -4.29 -36.45 3.80
N ARG A 326 -3.86 -37.68 4.10
CA ARG A 326 -4.63 -38.61 4.93
C ARG A 326 -4.90 -38.08 6.33
N ARG A 327 -3.94 -37.37 6.94
CA ARG A 327 -4.10 -36.81 8.28
C ARG A 327 -5.03 -35.60 8.29
N LEU A 328 -5.10 -34.87 7.18
CA LEU A 328 -6.03 -33.77 6.95
C LEU A 328 -7.40 -34.25 6.45
N HIS A 329 -7.55 -35.54 6.14
CA HIS A 329 -8.76 -36.13 5.57
C HIS A 329 -9.20 -35.53 4.23
N VAL A 330 -8.23 -35.24 3.35
CA VAL A 330 -8.46 -34.65 2.02
C VAL A 330 -7.74 -35.44 0.93
N GLU A 331 -8.26 -35.41 -0.29
CA GLU A 331 -7.64 -36.09 -1.44
C GLU A 331 -6.68 -35.17 -2.21
N GLU A 332 -6.95 -33.87 -2.23
CA GLU A 332 -6.15 -32.87 -2.92
C GLU A 332 -5.93 -31.65 -2.02
N ALA A 333 -4.76 -31.02 -2.17
CA ALA A 333 -4.40 -29.84 -1.42
C ALA A 333 -3.46 -28.92 -2.22
N ILE A 334 -3.40 -27.67 -1.80
CA ILE A 334 -2.37 -26.71 -2.21
C ILE A 334 -1.49 -26.38 -1.01
N VAL A 335 -0.17 -26.43 -1.22
CA VAL A 335 0.82 -26.03 -0.22
C VAL A 335 1.28 -24.60 -0.47
N PHE A 336 1.33 -23.79 0.60
CA PHE A 336 1.88 -22.44 0.62
C PHE A 336 3.09 -22.38 1.55
N PRO A 337 4.29 -22.07 1.04
CA PRO A 337 5.48 -22.00 1.87
C PRO A 337 5.46 -20.81 2.82
N LEU A 338 5.93 -21.03 4.06
CA LEU A 338 6.16 -19.98 5.06
C LEU A 338 7.58 -19.42 4.88
N SER A 339 7.75 -18.59 3.86
CA SER A 339 9.03 -17.91 3.58
C SER A 339 8.89 -16.42 3.84
N ALA A 340 9.89 -15.82 4.50
CA ALA A 340 9.98 -14.37 4.60
C ALA A 340 10.28 -13.82 3.20
N VAL A 341 9.45 -12.88 2.72
CA VAL A 341 9.55 -12.32 1.36
C VAL A 341 10.87 -11.56 1.12
N SER A 342 11.65 -11.25 2.18
CA SER A 342 12.76 -10.29 2.10
C SER A 342 14.18 -10.86 2.11
N ALA A 343 14.40 -12.18 2.05
CA ALA A 343 15.75 -12.73 1.97
C ALA A 343 15.83 -13.97 1.08
N GLU A 344 16.45 -13.82 -0.10
CA GLU A 344 16.78 -14.91 -1.03
C GLU A 344 17.59 -16.05 -0.36
N ASP A 345 18.19 -15.79 0.81
CA ASP A 345 19.03 -16.73 1.57
C ASP A 345 18.40 -17.29 2.85
N GLN A 346 17.13 -16.97 3.19
CA GLN A 346 16.52 -17.53 4.40
C GLN A 346 15.81 -18.87 4.13
N PRO A 347 16.18 -19.94 4.87
CA PRO A 347 15.48 -21.22 4.75
C PRO A 347 14.00 -21.09 5.11
N CYS A 348 13.12 -21.59 4.25
CA CYS A 348 11.69 -21.70 4.52
C CYS A 348 11.45 -22.32 5.91
N VAL A 349 10.63 -21.67 6.74
CA VAL A 349 10.45 -22.06 8.14
C VAL A 349 9.31 -23.07 8.35
N GLY A 350 8.48 -23.29 7.33
CA GLY A 350 7.34 -24.20 7.38
C GLY A 350 6.44 -24.10 6.15
N ALA A 351 5.26 -24.69 6.21
CA ALA A 351 4.26 -24.63 5.13
C ALA A 351 2.83 -24.65 5.70
N LEU A 352 1.91 -24.02 4.98
CA LEU A 352 0.47 -24.22 5.15
C LEU A 352 -0.05 -25.15 4.07
N VAL A 353 -0.91 -26.09 4.41
CA VAL A 353 -1.55 -27.02 3.47
C VAL A 353 -3.05 -26.80 3.53
N PHE A 354 -3.61 -26.28 2.44
CA PHE A 354 -5.03 -26.01 2.31
C PHE A 354 -5.70 -27.13 1.51
N PRO A 355 -6.83 -27.67 1.98
CA PRO A 355 -7.72 -28.49 1.16
C PRO A 355 -8.05 -27.79 -0.15
N LEU A 356 -8.05 -28.54 -1.25
CA LEU A 356 -8.49 -28.03 -2.54
C LEU A 356 -9.99 -28.33 -2.67
N ASP A 357 -10.82 -27.34 -2.36
CA ASP A 357 -12.28 -27.40 -2.37
C ASP A 357 -12.87 -26.63 -3.58
N ASP A 358 -14.15 -26.86 -3.92
CA ASP A 358 -14.83 -26.22 -5.06
C ASP A 358 -14.93 -24.68 -4.97
N ASP A 359 -14.78 -24.11 -3.76
CA ASP A 359 -14.75 -22.67 -3.50
C ASP A 359 -13.45 -22.31 -2.76
N PRO A 360 -12.34 -22.11 -3.51
CA PRO A 360 -11.02 -21.94 -2.94
C PRO A 360 -10.90 -20.60 -2.20
N GLU A 361 -10.18 -20.62 -1.07
CA GLU A 361 -9.87 -19.40 -0.34
C GLU A 361 -9.04 -18.44 -1.20
N PRO A 362 -9.27 -17.12 -1.09
CA PRO A 362 -8.54 -16.16 -1.90
C PRO A 362 -7.04 -16.23 -1.61
N GLU A 363 -6.23 -16.41 -2.65
CA GLU A 363 -4.78 -16.62 -2.53
C GLU A 363 -4.08 -15.49 -1.75
N TYR A 364 -4.55 -14.25 -1.90
CA TYR A 364 -3.99 -13.09 -1.19
C TYR A 364 -4.13 -13.22 0.34
N LEU A 365 -5.27 -13.76 0.83
CA LEU A 365 -5.52 -13.96 2.26
C LEU A 365 -4.61 -15.06 2.82
N ILE A 366 -4.46 -16.15 2.06
CA ILE A 366 -3.55 -17.25 2.41
C ILE A 366 -2.11 -16.72 2.53
N ARG A 367 -1.66 -15.93 1.55
CA ARG A 367 -0.31 -15.32 1.56
C ARG A 367 -0.12 -14.32 2.69
N ALA A 368 -1.13 -13.51 3.02
CA ALA A 368 -1.07 -12.60 4.17
C ALA A 368 -0.88 -13.38 5.49
N TYR A 369 -1.67 -14.45 5.69
CA TYR A 369 -1.56 -15.28 6.88
C TYR A 369 -0.25 -16.08 6.93
N ALA A 370 0.24 -16.60 5.81
CA ALA A 370 1.53 -17.27 5.71
C ALA A 370 2.69 -16.35 6.14
N ARG A 371 2.68 -15.09 5.68
CA ARG A 371 3.68 -14.07 6.08
C ARG A 371 3.65 -13.81 7.60
N LEU A 372 2.47 -13.70 8.19
CA LEU A 372 2.31 -13.55 9.64
C LEU A 372 2.96 -14.72 10.40
N LEU A 373 2.63 -15.96 10.01
CA LEU A 373 3.18 -17.15 10.67
C LEU A 373 4.70 -17.26 10.49
N ALA A 374 5.22 -16.96 9.30
CA ALA A 374 6.66 -16.97 9.04
C ALA A 374 7.41 -15.99 9.96
N ARG A 375 6.87 -14.79 10.17
CA ARG A 375 7.42 -13.78 11.09
C ARG A 375 7.44 -14.30 12.54
N VAL A 376 6.31 -14.80 13.03
CA VAL A 376 6.16 -15.30 14.41
C VAL A 376 7.13 -16.45 14.70
N VAL A 377 7.25 -17.41 13.77
CA VAL A 377 8.18 -18.54 13.89
C VAL A 377 9.64 -18.05 13.84
N GLY A 378 9.95 -17.10 12.95
CA GLY A 378 11.28 -16.50 12.84
C GLY A 378 11.74 -15.78 14.12
N GLU A 379 10.85 -14.99 14.74
CA GLU A 379 11.12 -14.28 16.00
C GLU A 379 11.35 -15.24 17.17
N SER A 380 10.52 -16.28 17.28
CA SER A 380 10.60 -17.30 18.34
C SER A 380 11.94 -18.05 18.29
N ARG A 381 12.43 -18.36 17.08
CA ARG A 381 13.76 -18.99 16.89
C ARG A 381 14.89 -18.05 17.27
N LYS A 382 14.82 -16.76 16.92
CA LYS A 382 15.85 -15.76 17.30
C LYS A 382 15.96 -15.63 18.82
N GLN A 383 14.83 -15.55 19.53
CA GLN A 383 14.80 -15.49 20.99
C GLN A 383 15.40 -16.75 21.64
N THR A 384 15.07 -17.94 21.12
CA THR A 384 15.63 -19.22 21.59
C THR A 384 17.14 -19.30 21.40
N ILE A 385 17.67 -18.72 20.32
CA ILE A 385 19.12 -18.67 20.08
C ILE A 385 19.78 -17.68 21.04
N LEU A 386 19.19 -16.50 21.25
CA LEU A 386 19.74 -15.46 22.14
C LEU A 386 19.74 -15.90 23.62
N SER A 387 18.72 -16.62 24.09
CA SER A 387 18.67 -17.15 25.46
C SER A 387 19.68 -18.28 25.71
N ARG A 388 20.12 -18.99 24.66
CA ARG A 388 21.19 -20.00 24.74
C ARG A 388 22.60 -19.42 24.72
N VAL A 389 22.78 -18.16 24.29
CA VAL A 389 24.08 -17.50 24.11
C VAL A 389 24.40 -16.49 25.23
N ALA A 390 23.43 -16.10 26.05
CA ALA A 390 23.69 -15.30 27.25
C ALA A 390 24.41 -16.14 28.32
N PRO A 391 25.64 -15.79 28.75
CA PRO A 391 26.30 -16.49 29.85
C PRO A 391 25.57 -16.17 31.16
N ALA A 392 25.37 -17.21 31.97
CA ALA A 392 24.83 -17.11 33.34
C ALA A 392 25.77 -16.34 34.28
#